data_AF-A0A932YS90-F1
#
_entry.id   AF-A0A932YS90-F1
#
_cell.length_a   1.000
_cell.length_b   1.000
_cell.length_c   1.000
_cell.angle_alpha   90.00
_cell.angle_beta   90.00
_cell.angle_gamma   90.00
#
_symmetry.space_group_name_H-M   'P 1'
#
loop_
_entity.id
_entity.type
_entity.pdbx_description
1 polymer ?
#
loop_
_entity_poly.entity_id
_entity_poly.type
_entity_poly.pdbx_seq_one_letter_code
_entity_poly.pdbx_strand_id
1 'polypeptide(L)' 'MNKSNTIKSSHVRFGRRSYFFDVNQAINDKKYLRITESQFLGEGKERRYNSFILFPEDVESFQKNLKEAAGFLSK' A
#
# COMPACT_ATOMS: atom_id res chain seq x y z
N MET A 1 14.72 10.76 11.86
CA MET A 1 13.84 10.08 10.86
C MET A 1 13.38 11.13 9.88
N ASN A 2 13.94 11.16 8.67
CA ASN A 2 13.48 12.09 7.64
C ASN A 2 12.06 11.68 7.24
N LYS A 3 11.07 12.49 7.63
CA LYS A 3 9.67 12.31 7.20
C LYS A 3 9.65 12.41 5.68
N SER A 4 9.52 11.29 4.99
CA SER A 4 9.07 11.32 3.60
C SER A 4 7.74 12.07 3.57
N ASN A 5 7.62 13.08 2.71
CA ASN A 5 6.40 13.88 2.66
C ASN A 5 5.31 13.06 1.96
N THR A 6 4.26 12.68 2.70
CA THR A 6 3.12 11.96 2.12
C THR A 6 2.25 12.95 1.35
N ILE A 7 2.20 12.79 0.03
CA ILE A 7 1.43 13.63 -0.89
C ILE A 7 -0.05 13.25 -0.85
N LYS A 8 -0.34 11.95 -0.82
CA LYS A 8 -1.70 11.41 -0.84
C LYS A 8 -1.73 10.11 -0.05
N SER A 9 -2.79 9.92 0.72
CA SER A 9 -3.08 8.66 1.39
C SER A 9 -4.52 8.24 1.10
N SER A 10 -4.74 6.93 0.99
CA SER A 10 -6.05 6.30 0.97
C SER A 10 -5.95 4.93 1.62
N HIS A 11 -7.07 4.36 2.04
CA HIS A 11 -7.06 3.04 2.64
C HIS A 11 -8.37 2.28 2.39
N VAL A 12 -8.27 0.96 2.48
CA VAL A 12 -9.42 0.05 2.50
C VAL A 12 -9.29 -0.88 3.70
N ARG A 13 -10.43 -1.34 4.24
CA ARG A 13 -10.46 -2.26 5.37
C ARG A 13 -11.27 -3.49 5.03
N PHE A 14 -10.67 -4.65 5.25
CA PHE A 14 -11.28 -5.96 5.08
C PHE A 14 -11.16 -6.75 6.39
N GLY A 15 -12.23 -6.72 7.20
CA GLY A 15 -12.28 -7.39 8.50
C GLY A 15 -11.17 -6.92 9.44
N ARG A 16 -10.21 -7.82 9.72
CA ARG A 16 -9.06 -7.57 10.62
C ARG A 16 -7.85 -6.96 9.93
N ARG A 17 -7.92 -6.67 8.62
CA ARG A 17 -6.83 -6.09 7.84
C ARG A 17 -7.22 -4.72 7.30
N SER A 18 -6.31 -3.75 7.42
CA SER A 18 -6.38 -2.47 6.72
C SER A 18 -5.22 -2.39 5.74
N TYR A 19 -5.47 -1.95 4.52
CA TYR A 19 -4.44 -1.70 3.50
C TYR A 19 -4.38 -0.20 3.23
N PHE A 20 -3.20 0.39 3.42
CA PHE A 20 -2.93 1.80 3.21
C PHE A 20 -2.14 1.96 1.91
N PHE A 21 -2.52 2.95 1.11
CA PHE A 21 -1.89 3.31 -0.16
C PHE A 21 -1.40 4.75 -0.06
N ASP A 22 -0.11 4.91 0.22
CA ASP A 22 0.51 6.20 0.48
C ASP A 22 1.45 6.58 -0.66
N VAL A 23 1.12 7.67 -1.37
CA VAL A 23 2.03 8.30 -2.34
C VAL A 23 2.94 9.25 -1.57
N ASN A 24 4.23 8.96 -1.59
CA ASN A 24 5.25 9.71 -0.87
C ASN A 24 6.24 10.35 -1.85
N GLN A 25 6.88 11.44 -1.43
CA GLN A 25 8.02 12.04 -2.12
C GLN A 25 9.30 11.80 -1.31
N ALA A 26 10.31 11.24 -1.96
CA ALA A 26 11.64 11.10 -1.39
C ALA A 26 12.41 12.45 -1.47
N ILE A 27 13.56 12.53 -0.80
CA ILE A 27 14.37 13.78 -0.71
C ILE A 27 14.85 14.25 -2.08
N ASN A 28 15.02 13.34 -3.04
CA ASN A 28 15.41 13.64 -4.42
C ASN A 28 14.21 13.92 -5.35
N ASP A 29 13.08 14.33 -4.78
CA ASP A 29 11.81 14.60 -5.46
C ASP A 29 11.17 13.42 -6.21
N LYS A 30 11.76 12.23 -6.16
CA LYS A 30 11.15 11.04 -6.73
C LYS A 30 9.95 10.60 -5.91
N LYS A 31 8.83 10.40 -6.57
CA LYS A 31 7.61 9.86 -5.97
C LYS A 31 7.67 8.35 -5.93
N TYR A 32 7.03 7.76 -4.93
CA TYR A 32 6.84 6.32 -4.83
C TYR A 32 5.53 6.00 -4.10
N LEU A 33 4.96 4.83 -4.39
CA LEU A 33 3.81 4.30 -3.68
C LEU A 33 4.30 3.34 -2.59
N ARG A 34 3.87 3.54 -1.35
CA ARG A 34 4.00 2.56 -0.28
C ARG A 34 2.64 1.92 -0.04
N ILE A 35 2.58 0.60 -0.10
CA ILE A 35 1.40 -0.17 0.31
C ILE A 35 1.72 -0.83 1.64
N THR A 36 0.88 -0.58 2.65
CA THR A 36 1.04 -1.16 3.99
C THR A 36 -0.19 -1.96 4.38
N GLU A 37 -0.02 -3.24 4.68
CA GLU A 37 -1.00 -4.05 5.40
C GLU A 37 -0.81 -3.81 6.91
N SER A 38 -1.90 -3.49 7.61
CA SER A 38 -1.99 -3.54 9.06
C SER A 38 -2.98 -4.62 9.47
N GLN A 39 -2.51 -5.61 10.23
CA GLN A 39 -3.31 -6.73 10.71
C GLN A 39 -3.57 -6.60 12.21
N PHE A 40 -4.85 -6.58 12.59
CA PHE A 40 -5.29 -6.61 13.99
C PHE A 40 -5.19 -8.01 14.58
N LEU A 41 -4.33 -8.20 15.58
CA LEU A 41 -4.07 -9.51 16.21
C LEU A 41 -4.96 -9.82 17.43
N GLY A 42 -5.73 -8.84 17.91
CA GLY A 42 -6.64 -8.97 19.05
C GLY A 42 -6.38 -7.87 20.08
N GLU A 43 -7.26 -7.75 21.06
CA GLU A 43 -7.06 -6.80 22.15
C GLU A 43 -5.80 -7.13 22.96
N GLY A 44 -5.10 -6.09 23.42
CA GLY A 44 -3.84 -6.22 24.14
C GLY A 44 -2.65 -6.70 23.29
N LYS A 45 -2.84 -6.98 21.99
CA LYS A 45 -1.76 -7.40 21.08
C LYS A 45 -1.37 -6.27 20.13
N GLU A 46 -0.08 -6.14 19.88
CA GLU A 46 0.41 -5.24 18.84
C GLU A 46 -0.10 -5.67 17.47
N ARG A 47 -0.34 -4.68 16.60
CA ARG A 47 -0.68 -4.94 15.20
C ARG A 47 0.55 -5.42 14.46
N ARG A 48 0.36 -6.35 13.53
CA ARG A 48 1.40 -6.72 12.57
C ARG A 48 1.31 -5.80 11.36
N TYR A 49 2.46 -5.32 10.90
CA TYR A 49 2.54 -4.48 9.70
C TYR A 49 3.44 -5.14 8.66
N ASN A 50 2.98 -5.19 7.41
CA ASN A 50 3.78 -5.56 6.25
C ASN A 50 3.74 -4.41 5.27
N SER A 51 4.86 -4.05 4.65
CA SER A 51 4.87 -2.99 3.64
C SER A 51 5.81 -3.30 2.49
N PHE A 52 5.45 -2.82 1.32
CA PHE A 52 6.30 -2.79 0.15
C PHE A 52 6.19 -1.45 -0.56
N ILE A 53 7.18 -1.16 -1.40
CA ILE A 53 7.29 0.08 -2.16
C ILE A 53 7.25 -0.26 -3.64
N LEU A 54 6.54 0.54 -4.41
CA LEU A 54 6.56 0.54 -5.87
C LEU A 54 7.04 1.91 -6.35
N PHE A 55 8.01 1.92 -7.24
CA PHE A 55 8.39 3.12 -7.98
C PHE A 55 7.46 3.32 -9.18
N PRO A 56 7.34 4.55 -9.72
CA PRO A 56 6.41 4.85 -10.82
C PRO A 56 6.51 3.87 -12.00
N GLU A 57 7.73 3.44 -12.35
CA GLU A 57 8.01 2.45 -13.39
C GLU A 57 7.40 1.06 -13.11
N ASP A 58 7.28 0.66 -11.85
CA ASP A 58 6.73 -0.64 -11.45
C ASP A 58 5.20 -0.60 -11.31
N VAL A 59 4.64 0.56 -10.96
CA VAL A 59 3.21 0.74 -10.67
C VAL A 59 2.34 0.34 -11.87
N GLU A 60 2.77 0.68 -13.09
CA GLU A 60 2.01 0.36 -14.31
C GLU A 60 1.85 -1.15 -14.49
N SER A 61 2.96 -1.89 -14.38
CA SER A 61 2.95 -3.36 -14.49
C SER A 61 2.15 -4.02 -13.36
N PHE A 62 2.25 -3.48 -12.13
CA PHE A 62 1.49 -3.96 -10.98
C PHE A 62 -0.02 -3.78 -11.18
N GLN A 63 -0.44 -2.59 -11.63
CA GLN A 63 -1.85 -2.29 -11.88
C GLN A 63 -2.43 -3.19 -12.97
N LYS A 64 -1.68 -3.41 -14.06
CA LYS A 64 -2.11 -4.32 -15.14
C LYS A 64 -2.36 -5.74 -14.62
N ASN A 65 -1.37 -6.32 -13.94
CA ASN A 65 -1.49 -7.69 -13.40
C ASN A 65 -2.62 -7.80 -12.37
N LEU A 66 -2.78 -6.79 -11.50
CA LEU A 66 -3.88 -6.78 -10.53
C LEU A 66 -5.25 -6.76 -11.21
N LYS A 67 -5.42 -5.94 -12.26
CA LYS A 67 -6.67 -5.87 -13.03
C LYS A 67 -6.96 -7.18 -13.75
N GLU A 68 -5.96 -7.80 -14.37
CA GLU A 68 -6.09 -9.10 -15.02
C GLU A 68 -6.51 -10.18 -14.02
N ALA A 69 -5.82 -10.28 -12.87
CA ALA A 69 -6.16 -11.21 -11.80
C ALA A 69 -7.60 -11.01 -11.27
N ALA A 70 -8.02 -9.76 -11.07
CA ALA A 70 -9.37 -9.43 -10.65
C ALA A 70 -10.44 -9.87 -11.67
N GLY A 71 -10.13 -9.80 -12.96
CA GLY A 71 -11.02 -10.25 -14.03
C GLY A 71 -11.39 -11.73 -13.95
N PHE A 72 -10.51 -12.58 -13.41
CA PHE A 72 -10.80 -14.01 -13.18
C PHE A 72 -11.72 -14.26 -11.98
N LEU A 73 -11.86 -13.29 -11.07
CA LEU A 73 -12.70 -13.39 -9.88
C LEU A 73 -14.11 -12.86 -10.11
N SER A 74 -14.30 -11.99 -11.09
CA SER A 74 -15.61 -11.52 -11.54
C SER A 74 -16.26 -12.57 -12.45
N LYS A 75 -16.99 -13.52 -11.85
CA LYS A 75 -18.06 -14.31 -12.50
C LYS A 75 -19.40 -13.94 -11.90
#